data_AF-A0A960API5-F1
#
_entry.id   AF-A0A960API5-F1
#
_cell.length_a   1.000
_cell.length_b   1.000
_cell.length_c   1.000
_cell.angle_alpha   90.00
_cell.angle_beta   90.00
_cell.angle_gamma   90.00
#
_symmetry.space_group_name_H-M   'P 1'
#
loop_
_entity.id
_entity.type
_entity.pdbx_description
1 polymer ?
#
loop_
_entity_poly.entity_id
_entity_poly.type
_entity_poly.pdbx_seq_one_letter_code
_entity_poly.pdbx_strand_id
1 'polypeptide(L)'
;MKRLAATLAAFAMVGTSAVAVAQPASAAKKYTACVKKKTGEVRIVTGKKKCKKGWKKRSWTKAGPTGSKGADGPSGSANTFGLVVDADGAVVGQAFGTFPAPITIFPVLRDGGLYIYYPNGWLVPLSATPYYDNAACTGVPFLTVTTSLERDAILQDSTTRVVYRPLSEVSVGPASAYKPDGTSTSVLNQARWELDDDGVCQAEVTFTGYRLPLVSVAAPPDFKGPLRLT
;
A
#
# COMPACT_ATOMS: atom_id res chain seq x y z
N MET A 1 43.60 -53.85 -7.60
CA MET A 1 43.28 -54.00 -6.16
C MET A 1 42.14 -53.06 -5.84
N LYS A 2 41.05 -53.62 -5.29
CA LYS A 2 39.77 -52.96 -5.02
C LYS A 2 39.91 -51.97 -3.87
N ARG A 3 39.36 -50.75 -4.02
CA ARG A 3 38.81 -50.00 -2.89
C ARG A 3 37.36 -49.64 -3.21
N LEU A 4 36.49 -50.40 -2.56
CA LEU A 4 35.08 -50.11 -2.37
C LEU A 4 34.96 -48.93 -1.39
N ALA A 5 34.22 -47.91 -1.77
CA ALA A 5 33.52 -47.04 -0.83
C ALA A 5 32.20 -46.65 -1.48
N ALA A 6 31.15 -47.33 -1.03
CA ALA A 6 29.77 -47.01 -1.34
C ALA A 6 29.33 -45.85 -0.46
N THR A 7 28.68 -44.85 -1.03
CA THR A 7 27.78 -43.99 -0.24
C THR A 7 26.55 -43.61 -1.04
N LEU A 8 25.43 -43.83 -0.35
CA LEU A 8 24.03 -43.78 -0.71
C LEU A 8 23.53 -42.49 -1.40
N ALA A 9 22.48 -42.71 -2.18
CA ALA A 9 21.63 -41.75 -2.86
C ALA A 9 20.90 -40.75 -1.94
N ALA A 10 20.59 -39.56 -2.47
CA ALA A 10 19.37 -38.84 -2.13
C ALA A 10 18.93 -37.88 -3.26
N PHE A 11 17.77 -38.21 -3.83
CA PHE A 11 16.81 -37.44 -4.61
C PHE A 11 17.14 -35.99 -5.03
N ALA A 12 17.18 -35.82 -6.35
CA ALA A 12 16.91 -34.55 -7.02
C ALA A 12 15.47 -34.10 -6.72
N MET A 13 15.31 -33.00 -6.00
CA MET A 13 14.11 -32.17 -6.05
C MET A 13 14.49 -30.81 -6.61
N VAL A 14 14.47 -30.71 -7.95
CA VAL A 14 14.39 -29.41 -8.62
C VAL A 14 12.96 -28.90 -8.39
N GLY A 15 12.76 -28.19 -7.29
CA GLY A 15 11.54 -27.43 -7.05
C GLY A 15 11.52 -26.22 -7.99
N THR A 16 10.99 -26.38 -9.20
CA THR A 16 10.53 -25.24 -9.99
C THR A 16 9.31 -24.65 -9.31
N SER A 17 9.52 -23.74 -8.36
CA SER A 17 8.49 -22.81 -7.94
C SER A 17 8.22 -21.87 -9.11
N ALA A 18 7.28 -22.26 -9.97
CA ALA A 18 6.65 -21.35 -10.90
C ALA A 18 5.99 -20.24 -10.07
N VAL A 19 6.69 -19.12 -9.92
CA VAL A 19 6.08 -17.89 -9.44
C VAL A 19 5.04 -17.54 -10.50
N ALA A 20 3.77 -17.81 -10.19
CA ALA A 20 2.66 -17.30 -10.98
C ALA A 20 2.69 -15.78 -10.83
N VAL A 21 3.45 -15.12 -11.69
CA VAL A 21 3.31 -13.68 -11.93
C VAL A 21 1.90 -13.52 -12.44
N ALA A 22 0.98 -13.10 -11.57
CA ALA A 22 -0.32 -12.64 -11.98
C ALA A 22 -0.08 -11.41 -12.85
N GLN A 23 0.04 -11.61 -14.16
CA GLN A 23 -0.06 -10.51 -15.11
C GLN A 23 -1.39 -9.82 -14.80
N PRO A 24 -1.42 -8.49 -14.61
CA PRO A 24 -2.67 -7.78 -14.56
C PRO A 24 -3.38 -8.10 -15.88
N ALA A 25 -4.43 -8.91 -15.80
CA ALA A 25 -5.26 -9.18 -16.95
C ALA A 25 -5.78 -7.82 -17.41
N SER A 26 -5.28 -7.34 -18.55
CA SER A 26 -5.85 -6.21 -19.27
C SER A 26 -7.36 -6.44 -19.29
N ALA A 27 -8.10 -5.65 -18.50
CA ALA A 27 -9.49 -5.93 -18.24
C ALA A 27 -10.23 -5.83 -19.58
N ALA A 28 -10.70 -6.97 -20.09
CA ALA A 28 -11.45 -7.01 -21.32
C ALA A 28 -12.67 -6.07 -21.17
N LYS A 29 -12.73 -5.00 -21.97
CA LYS A 29 -13.83 -4.01 -21.94
C LYS A 29 -15.21 -4.65 -22.14
N LYS A 30 -15.25 -5.85 -22.75
CA LYS A 30 -16.46 -6.63 -23.03
C LYS A 30 -16.16 -8.12 -22.97
N TYR A 31 -16.87 -8.84 -22.11
CA TYR A 31 -16.86 -10.30 -22.06
C TYR A 31 -17.92 -10.83 -23.01
N THR A 32 -17.55 -11.86 -23.77
CA THR A 32 -18.50 -12.58 -24.63
C THR A 32 -18.47 -14.05 -24.25
N ALA A 33 -19.65 -14.65 -24.12
CA ALA A 33 -19.80 -16.09 -23.90
C ALA A 33 -20.85 -16.68 -24.84
N CYS A 34 -20.74 -17.98 -25.09
CA CYS A 34 -21.78 -18.78 -25.71
C CYS A 34 -22.45 -19.60 -24.61
N VAL A 35 -23.78 -19.55 -24.55
CA VAL A 35 -24.58 -20.30 -23.58
C VAL A 35 -25.43 -21.34 -24.31
N LYS A 36 -25.35 -22.62 -23.93
CA LYS A 36 -26.11 -23.70 -24.55
C LYS A 36 -27.58 -23.60 -24.15
N LYS A 37 -28.48 -23.50 -25.13
CA LYS A 37 -29.90 -23.17 -24.87
C LYS A 37 -30.62 -24.18 -23.96
N LYS A 38 -30.26 -25.46 -24.07
CA LYS A 38 -30.95 -26.55 -23.35
C LYS A 38 -30.41 -26.80 -21.94
N THR A 39 -29.12 -26.58 -21.71
CA THR A 39 -28.45 -27.01 -20.46
C THR A 39 -27.86 -25.85 -19.66
N GLY A 40 -27.83 -24.63 -20.22
CA GLY A 40 -27.19 -23.48 -19.58
C GLY A 40 -25.66 -23.52 -19.56
N GLU A 41 -25.02 -24.53 -20.17
CA GLU A 41 -23.55 -24.63 -20.25
C GLU A 41 -22.96 -23.34 -20.84
N VAL A 42 -22.00 -22.72 -20.14
CA VAL A 42 -21.41 -21.42 -20.53
C VAL A 42 -19.97 -21.64 -20.99
N ARG A 43 -19.61 -21.05 -22.13
CA ARG A 43 -18.23 -21.01 -22.63
C ARG A 43 -17.84 -19.58 -22.97
N ILE A 44 -16.84 -19.04 -22.26
CA ILE A 44 -16.28 -17.72 -22.58
C ILE A 44 -15.53 -17.82 -23.90
N VAL A 45 -15.76 -16.85 -24.79
CA VAL A 45 -15.10 -16.77 -26.10
C VAL A 45 -14.27 -15.51 -26.18
N THR A 46 -13.00 -15.66 -26.57
CA THR A 46 -12.10 -14.57 -26.90
C THR A 46 -12.12 -14.32 -28.41
N GLY A 47 -12.13 -13.04 -28.82
CA GLY A 47 -12.15 -12.63 -30.22
C GLY A 47 -13.50 -12.83 -30.97
N LYS A 48 -13.46 -12.85 -32.31
CA LYS A 48 -14.65 -12.86 -33.20
C LYS A 48 -15.26 -14.25 -33.45
N LYS A 49 -15.09 -15.21 -32.52
CA LYS A 49 -15.62 -16.59 -32.72
C LYS A 49 -17.16 -16.62 -32.71
N LYS A 50 -17.74 -17.43 -33.61
CA LYS A 50 -19.19 -17.69 -33.69
C LYS A 50 -19.56 -18.82 -32.72
N CYS A 51 -20.74 -18.75 -32.12
CA CYS A 51 -21.25 -19.83 -31.26
C CYS A 51 -21.69 -21.01 -32.13
N LYS A 52 -21.48 -22.25 -31.64
CA LYS A 52 -21.94 -23.48 -32.31
C LYS A 52 -23.48 -23.52 -32.39
N LYS A 53 -24.03 -24.29 -33.33
CA LYS A 53 -25.50 -24.51 -33.44
C LYS A 53 -26.05 -25.04 -32.11
N GLY A 54 -27.18 -24.48 -31.64
CA GLY A 54 -27.76 -24.80 -30.33
C GLY A 54 -27.25 -23.93 -29.16
N TRP A 55 -26.34 -23.00 -29.42
CA TRP A 55 -25.81 -22.05 -28.44
C TRP A 55 -26.26 -20.62 -28.75
N LYS A 56 -26.40 -19.77 -27.73
CA LYS A 56 -26.77 -18.36 -27.85
C LYS A 56 -25.61 -17.49 -27.35
N LYS A 57 -25.22 -16.50 -28.15
CA LYS A 57 -24.20 -15.52 -27.74
C LYS A 57 -24.76 -14.59 -26.66
N ARG A 58 -23.98 -14.36 -25.61
CA ARG A 58 -24.21 -13.37 -24.56
C ARG A 58 -22.97 -12.51 -24.43
N SER A 59 -23.16 -11.23 -24.18
CA SER A 59 -22.06 -10.32 -23.91
C SER A 59 -22.43 -9.37 -22.81
N TRP A 60 -21.50 -9.11 -21.89
CA TRP A 60 -21.64 -8.15 -20.80
C TRP A 60 -20.33 -7.39 -20.63
N THR A 61 -20.41 -6.23 -20.02
CA THR A 61 -19.26 -5.40 -19.65
C THR A 61 -19.03 -5.51 -18.15
N LYS A 62 -17.80 -5.21 -17.68
CA LYS A 62 -17.53 -5.04 -16.24
C LYS A 62 -18.23 -3.79 -15.66
N ALA A 63 -18.81 -2.94 -16.51
CA ALA A 63 -19.56 -1.75 -16.10
C ALA A 63 -20.86 -2.12 -15.38
N GLY A 64 -20.76 -2.40 -14.09
CA GLY A 64 -21.75 -2.00 -13.11
C GLY A 64 -21.15 -0.85 -12.30
N PRO A 65 -21.97 -0.03 -11.60
CA PRO A 65 -21.41 0.87 -10.61
C PRO A 65 -20.56 0.05 -9.64
N THR A 66 -19.38 0.57 -9.29
CA THR A 66 -18.65 0.07 -8.12
C THR A 66 -19.66 0.05 -6.97
N GLY A 67 -19.77 -1.08 -6.26
CA GLY A 67 -20.62 -1.14 -5.08
C GLY A 67 -20.27 0.01 -4.14
N SER A 68 -21.24 0.53 -3.41
CA SER A 68 -20.96 1.50 -2.35
C SER A 68 -19.84 0.95 -1.46
N LYS A 69 -18.90 1.81 -1.05
CA LYS A 69 -17.91 1.47 -0.03
C LYS A 69 -18.66 0.81 1.13
N GLY A 70 -18.16 -0.33 1.63
CA GLY A 70 -18.73 -0.96 2.81
C GLY A 70 -18.76 0.04 3.98
N ALA A 71 -19.69 -0.15 4.93
CA ALA A 71 -19.66 0.63 6.16
C ALA A 71 -18.27 0.52 6.79
N ASP A 72 -17.74 1.63 7.29
CA ASP A 72 -16.51 1.58 8.06
C ASP A 72 -16.72 0.65 9.27
N GLY A 73 -15.69 -0.13 9.61
CA GLY A 73 -15.76 -1.02 10.77
C GLY A 73 -16.06 -0.22 12.05
N PRO A 74 -16.62 -0.87 13.09
CA PRO A 74 -16.83 -0.19 14.36
C PRO A 74 -15.50 0.37 14.86
N SER A 75 -15.52 1.65 15.27
CA SER A 75 -14.34 2.26 15.88
C SER A 75 -14.01 1.52 17.17
N GLY A 76 -12.73 1.25 17.40
CA GLY A 76 -12.27 0.69 18.68
C GLY A 76 -12.65 1.60 19.84
N SER A 77 -12.75 1.04 21.06
CA SER A 77 -12.96 1.83 22.27
C SER A 77 -11.94 2.97 22.36
N ALA A 78 -12.36 4.16 22.78
CA ALA A 78 -11.45 5.29 22.98
C ALA A 78 -10.31 4.90 23.94
N ASN A 79 -9.10 5.40 23.68
CA ASN A 79 -8.00 5.30 24.64
C ASN A 79 -8.09 6.47 25.65
N THR A 80 -7.12 6.59 26.56
CA THR A 80 -7.11 7.66 27.58
C THR A 80 -7.07 9.08 26.99
N PHE A 81 -6.65 9.23 25.73
CA PHE A 81 -6.65 10.52 25.02
C PHE A 81 -7.95 10.80 24.25
N GLY A 82 -8.91 9.86 24.24
CA GLY A 82 -10.19 10.01 23.56
C GLY A 82 -10.16 9.61 22.09
N LEU A 83 -11.17 10.05 21.35
CA LEU A 83 -11.27 9.91 19.91
C LEU A 83 -11.03 11.25 19.23
N VAL A 84 -10.47 11.20 18.02
CA VAL A 84 -10.55 12.32 17.09
C VAL A 84 -11.78 12.10 16.21
N VAL A 85 -12.64 13.11 16.16
CA VAL A 85 -13.83 13.13 15.30
C VAL A 85 -13.76 14.31 14.33
N ASP A 86 -14.42 14.15 13.19
CA ASP A 86 -14.58 15.20 12.19
C ASP A 86 -15.75 16.15 12.55
N ALA A 87 -15.99 17.15 11.71
CA ALA A 87 -17.02 18.16 11.96
C ALA A 87 -18.45 17.62 11.99
N ASP A 88 -18.69 16.46 11.37
CA ASP A 88 -19.99 15.79 11.36
C ASP A 88 -20.09 14.72 12.47
N GLY A 89 -19.04 14.56 13.28
CA GLY A 89 -18.95 13.60 14.38
C GLY A 89 -18.51 12.20 13.94
N ALA A 90 -18.06 12.02 12.69
CA ALA A 90 -17.51 10.75 12.25
C ALA A 90 -16.13 10.51 12.87
N VAL A 91 -15.87 9.27 13.28
CA VAL A 91 -14.61 8.92 13.97
C VAL A 91 -13.46 8.84 12.97
N VAL A 92 -12.48 9.73 13.14
CA VAL A 92 -11.20 9.74 12.44
C VAL A 92 -10.30 8.62 12.97
N GLY A 93 -10.23 8.46 14.28
CA GLY A 93 -9.53 7.36 14.95
C GLY A 93 -9.24 7.66 16.43
N GLN A 94 -8.39 6.85 17.05
CA GLN A 94 -8.00 7.06 18.45
C GLN A 94 -6.93 8.15 18.54
N ALA A 95 -7.09 9.10 19.45
CA ALA A 95 -6.10 10.15 19.65
C ALA A 95 -4.80 9.57 20.22
N PHE A 96 -3.65 10.00 19.69
CA PHE A 96 -2.33 9.64 20.21
C PHE A 96 -1.64 10.91 20.73
N GLY A 97 -2.33 11.57 21.66
CA GLY A 97 -1.96 12.88 22.21
C GLY A 97 -2.34 14.06 21.30
N THR A 98 -1.95 15.26 21.72
CA THR A 98 -2.01 16.50 20.92
C THR A 98 -0.74 17.27 21.17
N PHE A 99 -0.09 17.71 20.09
CA PHE A 99 1.12 18.52 20.18
C PHE A 99 0.76 19.97 19.86
N PRO A 100 0.71 20.87 20.87
CA PRO A 100 0.52 22.29 20.61
C PRO A 100 1.83 22.92 20.10
N ALA A 101 1.67 23.71 19.03
CA ALA A 101 2.58 24.74 18.48
C ALA A 101 3.50 24.37 17.31
N PRO A 102 3.63 25.25 16.28
CA PRO A 102 2.79 26.42 15.98
C PRO A 102 1.46 26.06 15.28
N ILE A 103 1.31 24.83 14.80
CA ILE A 103 0.09 24.31 14.17
C ILE A 103 -0.37 23.12 15.00
N THR A 104 -1.60 23.15 15.51
CA THR A 104 -2.19 22.00 16.18
C THR A 104 -2.26 20.83 15.20
N ILE A 105 -1.65 19.71 15.55
CA ILE A 105 -1.78 18.46 14.80
C ILE A 105 -2.50 17.42 15.65
N PHE A 106 -3.18 16.51 14.97
CA PHE A 106 -3.90 15.39 15.55
C PHE A 106 -3.19 14.08 15.14
N PRO A 107 -2.28 13.56 15.99
CA PRO A 107 -1.81 12.19 15.87
C PRO A 107 -2.97 11.24 16.13
N VAL A 108 -3.27 10.38 15.16
CA VAL A 108 -4.40 9.46 15.17
C VAL A 108 -3.91 8.06 14.89
N LEU A 109 -4.19 7.14 15.81
CA LEU A 109 -4.08 5.71 15.58
C LEU A 109 -5.32 5.23 14.81
N ARG A 110 -5.10 4.70 13.62
CA ARG A 110 -6.14 4.10 12.76
C ARG A 110 -5.53 2.97 11.94
N ASP A 111 -6.28 1.89 11.72
CA ASP A 111 -5.85 0.79 10.83
C ASP A 111 -4.44 0.25 11.17
N GLY A 112 -4.14 0.20 12.47
CA GLY A 112 -2.86 -0.24 13.03
C GLY A 112 -1.67 0.68 12.76
N GLY A 113 -1.89 1.91 12.28
CA GLY A 113 -0.85 2.90 11.98
C GLY A 113 -1.09 4.23 12.68
N LEU A 114 -0.01 4.95 12.97
CA LEU A 114 -0.05 6.32 13.45
C LEU A 114 -0.01 7.28 12.26
N TYR A 115 -1.04 8.11 12.14
CA TYR A 115 -1.18 9.13 11.10
C TYR A 115 -1.32 10.50 11.72
N ILE A 116 -0.97 11.56 10.99
CA ILE A 116 -1.08 12.93 11.49
C ILE A 116 -2.05 13.71 10.62
N TYR A 117 -2.99 14.41 11.25
CA TYR A 117 -3.92 15.29 10.58
C TYR A 117 -3.76 16.74 11.03
N TYR A 118 -3.98 17.66 10.11
CA TYR A 118 -4.23 19.06 10.44
C TYR A 118 -5.65 19.26 10.97
N PRO A 119 -5.94 20.40 11.62
CA PRO A 119 -7.27 20.67 12.16
C PRO A 119 -8.35 20.74 11.10
N ASN A 120 -8.00 21.07 9.85
CA ASN A 120 -8.93 21.07 8.72
C ASN A 120 -9.28 19.66 8.20
N GLY A 121 -8.69 18.60 8.77
CA GLY A 121 -8.95 17.21 8.42
C GLY A 121 -8.03 16.64 7.34
N TRP A 122 -7.02 17.39 6.90
CA TRP A 122 -6.06 16.89 5.92
C TRP A 122 -5.04 15.95 6.53
N LEU A 123 -4.85 14.78 5.92
CA LEU A 123 -3.74 13.88 6.21
C LEU A 123 -2.42 14.52 5.77
N VAL A 124 -1.47 14.59 6.70
CA VAL A 124 -0.19 15.29 6.52
C VAL A 124 0.93 14.29 6.23
N PRO A 125 1.77 14.53 5.21
CA PRO A 125 3.03 13.80 5.08
C PRO A 125 3.97 14.21 6.23
N LEU A 126 4.44 13.23 7.00
CA LEU A 126 5.47 13.47 8.00
C LEU A 126 6.83 13.70 7.32
N SER A 127 7.82 14.19 8.07
CA SER A 127 9.19 14.43 7.59
C SER A 127 9.92 13.19 7.05
N ALA A 128 9.33 12.00 7.18
CA ALA A 128 9.80 10.79 6.54
C ALA A 128 9.08 10.61 5.19
N THR A 129 9.82 10.74 4.10
CA THR A 129 9.38 10.48 2.72
C THR A 129 9.93 9.12 2.25
N PRO A 130 9.20 8.39 1.37
CA PRO A 130 9.72 7.17 0.77
C PRO A 130 10.83 7.49 -0.23
N TYR A 131 11.97 6.82 -0.07
CA TYR A 131 13.08 6.86 -1.01
C TYR A 131 13.01 5.71 -2.03
N TYR A 132 13.71 5.88 -3.14
CA TYR A 132 13.80 4.94 -4.25
C TYR A 132 15.24 4.78 -4.73
N ASP A 133 15.52 3.67 -5.41
CA ASP A 133 16.85 3.33 -5.96
C ASP A 133 17.09 3.91 -7.36
N ASN A 134 16.14 4.66 -7.93
CA ASN A 134 16.22 5.15 -9.30
C ASN A 134 15.51 6.48 -9.51
N ALA A 135 15.97 7.22 -10.52
CA ALA A 135 15.44 8.52 -10.94
C ALA A 135 14.01 8.50 -11.50
N ALA A 136 13.37 7.33 -11.62
CA ALA A 136 11.97 7.22 -11.96
C ALA A 136 11.06 7.07 -10.72
N CYS A 137 11.64 6.99 -9.52
CA CYS A 137 10.93 6.74 -8.26
C CYS A 137 9.98 5.53 -8.37
N THR A 138 10.48 4.46 -8.99
CA THR A 138 9.75 3.20 -9.19
C THR A 138 10.37 2.06 -8.40
N GLY A 139 9.65 0.95 -8.26
CA GLY A 139 10.11 -0.23 -7.54
C GLY A 139 9.70 -0.23 -6.07
N VAL A 140 10.51 -0.85 -5.22
CA VAL A 140 10.24 -0.97 -3.78
C VAL A 140 10.73 0.30 -3.08
N PRO A 141 9.83 1.12 -2.50
CA PRO A 141 10.27 2.27 -1.72
C PRO A 141 10.97 1.82 -0.43
N PHE A 142 11.76 2.70 0.17
CA PHE A 142 12.42 2.41 1.45
C PHE A 142 12.52 3.66 2.34
N LEU A 143 12.65 3.42 3.65
CA LEU A 143 13.12 4.42 4.61
C LEU A 143 14.62 4.31 4.82
N THR A 144 15.25 5.44 5.15
CA THR A 144 16.64 5.47 5.58
C THR A 144 16.75 5.85 7.05
N VAL A 145 17.59 5.14 7.78
CA VAL A 145 17.94 5.47 9.18
C VAL A 145 19.45 5.35 9.36
N THR A 146 20.02 6.14 10.25
CA THR A 146 21.49 6.23 10.38
C THR A 146 22.05 5.36 11.48
N THR A 147 21.22 4.96 12.45
CA THR A 147 21.64 4.17 13.61
C THR A 147 20.90 2.84 13.70
N SER A 148 21.53 1.84 14.31
CA SER A 148 20.88 0.56 14.58
C SER A 148 19.75 0.70 15.61
N LEU A 149 19.86 1.62 16.56
CA LEU A 149 18.83 1.89 17.56
C LEU A 149 17.54 2.39 16.90
N GLU A 150 17.66 3.37 15.99
CA GLU A 150 16.53 3.91 15.24
C GLU A 150 15.88 2.85 14.33
N ARG A 151 16.71 2.06 13.64
CA ARG A 151 16.27 0.90 12.86
C ARG A 151 15.46 -0.07 13.71
N ASP A 152 15.98 -0.47 14.86
CA ASP A 152 15.34 -1.47 15.73
C ASP A 152 14.04 -0.92 16.33
N ALA A 153 14.02 0.36 16.71
CA ALA A 153 12.81 1.02 17.18
C ALA A 153 11.69 1.02 16.12
N ILE A 154 12.01 1.38 14.87
CA ILE A 154 11.04 1.38 13.77
C ILE A 154 10.57 -0.03 13.42
N LEU A 155 11.47 -1.02 13.40
CA LEU A 155 11.08 -2.40 13.08
C LEU A 155 10.26 -3.07 14.18
N GLN A 156 10.39 -2.63 15.43
CA GLN A 156 9.58 -3.11 16.56
C GLN A 156 8.24 -2.36 16.69
N ASP A 157 8.14 -1.14 16.16
CA ASP A 157 6.92 -0.35 16.20
C ASP A 157 6.00 -0.66 15.00
N SER A 158 4.98 -1.48 15.27
CA SER A 158 3.94 -1.81 14.28
C SER A 158 3.12 -0.60 13.78
N THR A 159 3.14 0.52 14.52
CA THR A 159 2.38 1.73 14.19
C THR A 159 3.11 2.65 13.22
N THR A 160 4.40 2.43 12.97
CA THR A 160 5.18 3.27 12.05
C THR A 160 4.53 3.33 10.67
N ARG A 161 4.30 4.55 10.18
CA ARG A 161 3.79 4.84 8.85
C ARG A 161 4.59 5.94 8.19
N VAL A 162 4.74 5.79 6.87
CA VAL A 162 5.33 6.79 5.98
C VAL A 162 4.20 7.26 5.08
N VAL A 163 3.94 8.56 5.05
CA VAL A 163 2.91 9.14 4.21
C VAL A 163 3.59 10.06 3.22
N TYR A 164 3.33 9.83 1.95
CA TYR A 164 3.69 10.72 0.87
C TYR A 164 2.43 11.30 0.24
N ARG A 165 2.46 12.58 -0.09
CA ARG A 165 1.39 13.26 -0.79
C ARG A 165 1.95 14.49 -1.48
N PRO A 166 1.62 14.73 -2.76
CA PRO A 166 1.96 15.99 -3.42
C PRO A 166 1.25 17.16 -2.72
N LEU A 167 2.00 18.22 -2.43
CA LEU A 167 1.53 19.45 -1.82
C LEU A 167 1.78 20.60 -2.81
N SER A 168 0.71 21.13 -3.41
CA SER A 168 0.81 22.40 -4.13
C SER A 168 0.43 23.54 -3.20
N GLU A 169 0.82 24.78 -3.53
CA GLU A 169 0.46 25.98 -2.76
C GLU A 169 -1.05 26.13 -2.50
N VAL A 170 -1.88 25.54 -3.36
CA VAL A 170 -3.35 25.71 -3.37
C VAL A 170 -4.14 24.41 -3.18
N SER A 171 -3.50 23.24 -3.18
CA SER A 171 -4.18 21.95 -3.09
C SER A 171 -3.32 20.81 -2.57
N VAL A 172 -3.98 19.87 -1.88
CA VAL A 172 -3.41 18.59 -1.45
C VAL A 172 -3.74 17.49 -2.45
N GLY A 173 -2.71 16.81 -2.96
CA GLY A 173 -2.85 15.70 -3.88
C GLY A 173 -3.36 14.40 -3.24
N PRO A 174 -3.42 13.28 -3.98
CA PRO A 174 -3.73 11.99 -3.38
C PRO A 174 -2.63 11.54 -2.40
N ALA A 175 -3.02 10.94 -1.27
CA ALA A 175 -2.06 10.36 -0.33
C ALA A 175 -1.69 8.92 -0.69
N SER A 176 -0.44 8.57 -0.45
CA SER A 176 0.08 7.21 -0.41
C SER A 176 0.64 6.93 0.99
N ALA A 177 0.41 5.73 1.50
CA ALA A 177 0.91 5.33 2.80
C ALA A 177 1.70 4.01 2.69
N TYR A 178 2.71 3.90 3.52
CA TYR A 178 3.59 2.74 3.57
C TYR A 178 3.91 2.36 5.01
N LYS A 179 4.35 1.12 5.20
CA LYS A 179 4.93 0.65 6.45
C LYS A 179 6.21 -0.16 6.16
N PRO A 180 7.15 -0.26 7.12
CA PRO A 180 8.27 -1.20 7.01
C PRO A 180 7.79 -2.62 6.76
N ASP A 181 8.52 -3.36 5.92
CA ASP A 181 8.25 -4.78 5.64
C ASP A 181 8.75 -5.73 6.75
N GLY A 182 9.42 -5.17 7.76
CA GLY A 182 10.02 -5.91 8.87
C GLY A 182 11.49 -6.26 8.67
N THR A 183 12.09 -5.85 7.54
CA THR A 183 13.48 -6.15 7.20
C THR A 183 14.34 -4.89 7.10
N SER A 184 15.66 -5.09 7.09
CA SER A 184 16.60 -4.00 6.84
C SER A 184 17.87 -4.50 6.16
N THR A 185 18.61 -3.60 5.54
CA THR A 185 19.95 -3.87 5.00
C THR A 185 20.88 -2.71 5.32
N SER A 186 22.11 -3.00 5.74
CA SER A 186 23.13 -1.97 5.93
C SER A 186 23.77 -1.61 4.59
N VAL A 187 23.97 -0.32 4.35
CA VAL A 187 24.46 0.20 3.07
C VAL A 187 25.43 1.36 3.29
N LEU A 188 26.32 1.55 2.31
CA LEU A 188 27.38 2.55 2.33
C LEU A 188 27.28 3.39 1.05
N ASN A 189 27.26 4.72 1.20
CA ASN A 189 27.23 5.70 0.11
C ASN A 189 26.19 5.37 -0.98
N GLN A 190 25.00 4.91 -0.59
CA GLN A 190 23.94 4.55 -1.52
C GLN A 190 23.24 5.81 -2.04
N ALA A 191 23.19 5.96 -3.36
CA ALA A 191 22.35 6.98 -4.00
C ALA A 191 20.87 6.68 -3.73
N ARG A 192 20.07 7.74 -3.57
CA ARG A 192 18.64 7.65 -3.33
C ARG A 192 17.92 8.77 -4.06
N TRP A 193 16.64 8.56 -4.31
CA TRP A 193 15.74 9.50 -4.95
C TRP A 193 14.45 9.58 -4.16
N GLU A 194 13.79 10.73 -4.15
CA GLU A 194 12.48 10.91 -3.52
C GLU A 194 11.55 11.70 -4.43
N LEU A 195 10.24 11.58 -4.19
CA LEU A 195 9.26 12.44 -4.84
C LEU A 195 9.16 13.76 -4.07
N ASP A 196 9.30 14.88 -4.77
CA ASP A 196 9.07 16.20 -4.20
C ASP A 196 7.57 16.50 -4.00
N ASP A 197 7.28 17.72 -3.54
CA ASP A 197 5.92 18.19 -3.29
C ASP A 197 5.06 18.27 -4.57
N ASP A 198 5.68 18.35 -5.76
CA ASP A 198 4.98 18.32 -7.05
C ASP A 198 4.83 16.89 -7.61
N GLY A 199 5.41 15.89 -6.93
CA GLY A 199 5.43 14.50 -7.39
C GLY A 199 6.46 14.23 -8.48
N VAL A 200 7.48 15.06 -8.59
CA VAL A 200 8.62 14.84 -9.48
C VAL A 200 9.72 14.13 -8.70
N CYS A 201 10.33 13.13 -9.34
CA CYS A 201 11.40 12.36 -8.73
C CYS A 201 12.72 13.15 -8.78
N GLN A 202 13.32 13.42 -7.63
CA GLN A 202 14.57 14.18 -7.50
C GLN A 202 15.67 13.30 -6.93
N ALA A 203 16.90 13.56 -7.34
CA ALA A 203 18.07 12.91 -6.77
C ALA A 203 18.40 13.53 -5.42
N GLU A 204 18.69 12.67 -4.46
CA GLU A 204 19.02 13.05 -3.09
C GLU A 204 20.49 12.75 -2.78
N VAL A 205 20.98 13.30 -1.67
CA VAL A 205 22.34 13.01 -1.21
C VAL A 205 22.49 11.52 -0.92
N THR A 206 23.66 10.96 -1.26
CA THR A 206 23.99 9.58 -0.93
C THR A 206 23.96 9.36 0.58
N PHE A 207 23.48 8.20 1.02
CA PHE A 207 23.35 7.90 2.43
C PHE A 207 24.17 6.67 2.85
N THR A 208 24.58 6.66 4.11
CA THR A 208 25.20 5.52 4.80
C THR A 208 24.38 5.22 6.05
N GLY A 209 24.02 3.95 6.25
CA GLY A 209 23.15 3.54 7.36
C GLY A 209 22.39 2.27 7.04
N TYR A 210 21.09 2.27 7.32
CA TYR A 210 20.19 1.16 7.04
C TYR A 210 19.05 1.61 6.13
N ARG A 211 18.78 0.79 5.11
CA ARG A 211 17.53 0.84 4.34
C ARG A 211 16.51 -0.10 4.95
N LEU A 212 15.29 0.38 5.13
CA LEU A 212 14.14 -0.41 5.56
C LEU A 212 13.14 -0.44 4.40
N PRO A 213 13.02 -1.56 3.67
CA PRO A 213 12.06 -1.65 2.58
C PRO A 213 10.63 -1.41 3.08
N LEU A 214 9.84 -0.77 2.24
CA LEU A 214 8.47 -0.38 2.54
C LEU A 214 7.48 -1.17 1.69
N VAL A 215 6.34 -1.50 2.29
CA VAL A 215 5.18 -2.04 1.60
C VAL A 215 4.04 -1.03 1.62
N SER A 216 3.32 -0.93 0.51
CA SER A 216 2.16 -0.04 0.41
C SER A 216 1.01 -0.54 1.29
N VAL A 217 0.35 0.40 1.96
CA VAL A 217 -0.90 0.20 2.70
C VAL A 217 -1.93 1.21 2.24
N ALA A 218 -3.20 0.98 2.55
CA ALA A 218 -4.24 1.94 2.25
C ALA A 218 -3.98 3.25 3.03
N ALA A 219 -3.82 4.36 2.31
CA ALA A 219 -3.76 5.67 2.93
C ALA A 219 -5.15 6.01 3.49
N PRO A 220 -5.23 6.49 4.74
CA PRO A 220 -6.47 7.04 5.25
C PRO A 220 -6.98 8.21 4.40
N PRO A 221 -8.31 8.40 4.31
CA PRO A 221 -8.87 9.55 3.60
C PRO A 221 -8.63 10.85 4.37
N ASP A 222 -8.83 11.97 3.69
CA ASP A 222 -9.05 13.25 4.37
C ASP A 222 -10.44 13.27 5.02
N PHE A 223 -10.57 14.06 6.07
CA PHE A 223 -11.80 14.24 6.83
C PHE A 223 -12.27 15.69 6.76
N LYS A 224 -13.52 15.91 7.16
CA LYS A 224 -14.10 17.25 7.19
C LYS A 224 -13.70 17.98 8.48
N GLY A 225 -12.88 19.02 8.36
CA GLY A 225 -12.55 19.88 9.50
C GLY A 225 -13.72 20.77 9.97
N PRO A 226 -13.66 21.32 11.20
CA PRO A 226 -12.55 21.18 12.14
C PRO A 226 -12.59 19.84 12.89
N LEU A 227 -11.43 19.18 12.99
CA LEU A 227 -11.25 18.01 13.83
C LEU A 227 -11.30 18.38 15.31
N ARG A 228 -11.81 17.47 16.14
CA ARG A 228 -12.00 17.68 17.59
C ARG A 228 -11.67 16.41 18.37
N LEU A 229 -11.23 16.59 19.61
CA LEU A 229 -11.15 15.50 20.59
C LEU A 229 -12.49 15.32 21.30
N THR A 230 -12.87 14.07 21.55
CA THR A 230 -14.07 13.67 22.30
C THR A 230 -13.77 12.56 23.28
#